data_AF-A0A5Y8WLF9-F1
#
_entry.id   AF-A0A5Y8WLF9-F1
#
_cell.length_a   1.000
_cell.length_b   1.000
_cell.length_c   1.000
_cell.angle_alpha   90.00
_cell.angle_beta   90.00
_cell.angle_gamma   90.00
#
_symmetry.space_group_name_H-M   'P 1'
#
loop_
_entity.id
_entity.type
_entity.pdbx_description
1 polymer ?
#
loop_
_entity_poly.entity_id
_entity_poly.type
_entity_poly.pdbx_seq_one_letter_code
_entity_poly.pdbx_strand_id
1 'polypeptide(L)'
;MKRNIYEIELEIPNSGIFIMSLENENLIISLNVVKFIEINAEKIATLDGKLDAGELAKPLNPYIIYKTLEENHKNNFNGVKIIDKIEEENNIVYYFNFGLTLNT
;
A
#
# COMPACT_ATOMS: atom_id res chain seq x y z
N MET A 1 23.24 -13.24 -7.10
CA MET A 1 22.16 -12.72 -7.96
C MET A 1 21.94 -11.26 -7.60
N LYS A 2 22.02 -10.32 -8.55
CA LYS A 2 21.84 -8.89 -8.26
C LYS A 2 20.36 -8.68 -7.91
N ARG A 3 20.05 -8.16 -6.72
CA ARG A 3 18.65 -7.84 -6.36
C ARG A 3 18.18 -6.71 -7.28
N ASN A 4 17.09 -6.94 -8.00
CA ASN A 4 16.42 -5.87 -8.74
C ASN A 4 15.50 -5.16 -7.75
N ILE A 5 15.96 -4.01 -7.24
CA ILE A 5 15.25 -3.21 -6.24
C ILE A 5 14.94 -1.85 -6.85
N TYR A 6 13.69 -1.46 -6.80
CA TYR A 6 13.25 -0.10 -7.09
C TYR A 6 12.64 0.51 -5.83
N GLU A 7 13.25 1.57 -5.32
CA GLU A 7 12.88 2.19 -4.05
C GLU A 7 11.71 3.19 -4.22
N ILE A 8 10.67 2.98 -3.43
CA ILE A 8 9.43 3.77 -3.46
C ILE A 8 9.32 4.62 -2.18
N GLU A 9 9.43 4.00 -1.01
CA GLU A 9 9.40 4.64 0.31
C GLU A 9 8.30 5.70 0.48
N LEU A 10 7.05 5.32 0.19
CA LEU A 10 5.88 6.20 0.33
C LEU A 10 4.97 5.71 1.43
N GLU A 11 4.56 6.59 2.33
CA GLU A 11 3.49 6.29 3.28
C GLU A 11 2.13 6.41 2.60
N ILE A 12 1.26 5.41 2.80
CA ILE A 12 -0.16 5.55 2.53
C ILE A 12 -0.73 6.52 3.58
N PRO A 13 -1.31 7.67 3.19
CA PRO A 13 -1.55 8.78 4.10
C PRO A 13 -2.24 8.40 5.42
N ASN A 14 -1.65 8.83 6.54
CA ASN A 14 -2.17 8.63 7.90
C ASN A 14 -2.54 7.17 8.20
N SER A 15 -1.71 6.22 7.76
CA SER A 15 -1.96 4.80 8.02
C SER A 15 -0.83 4.11 8.77
N GLY A 16 0.40 4.64 8.76
CA GLY A 16 1.56 3.87 9.22
C GLY A 16 1.91 2.68 8.32
N ILE A 17 1.26 2.54 7.16
CA ILE A 17 1.56 1.55 6.12
C ILE A 17 2.34 2.23 5.00
N PHE A 18 3.39 1.58 4.52
CA PHE A 18 4.34 2.11 3.57
C PHE A 18 4.46 1.22 2.35
N ILE A 19 4.50 1.82 1.16
CA ILE A 19 4.91 1.19 -0.08
C ILE A 19 6.43 1.38 -0.17
N MET A 20 7.19 0.33 0.13
CA MET A 20 8.64 0.43 0.35
C MET A 20 9.42 0.34 -0.96
N SER A 21 9.18 -0.71 -1.73
CA SER A 21 10.02 -1.06 -2.88
C SER A 21 9.31 -2.02 -3.83
N LEU A 22 9.84 -2.17 -5.04
CA LEU A 22 9.62 -3.33 -5.89
C LEU A 22 10.87 -4.20 -5.82
N GLU A 23 10.76 -5.43 -5.32
CA GLU A 23 11.86 -6.38 -5.16
C GLU A 23 11.53 -7.70 -5.83
N ASN A 24 12.36 -8.11 -6.79
CA ASN A 24 12.18 -9.37 -7.51
C ASN A 24 10.73 -9.55 -8.01
N GLU A 25 10.19 -8.51 -8.67
CA GLU A 25 8.82 -8.46 -9.20
C GLU A 25 7.71 -8.49 -8.14
N ASN A 26 8.00 -8.16 -6.88
CA ASN A 26 7.00 -8.02 -5.82
C ASN A 26 7.01 -6.60 -5.26
N LEU A 27 5.83 -5.97 -5.21
CA LEU A 27 5.61 -4.72 -4.49
C LEU A 27 5.62 -5.03 -2.99
N ILE A 28 6.56 -4.43 -2.29
CA ILE A 28 6.73 -4.60 -0.85
C ILE A 28 5.95 -3.50 -0.14
N ILE A 29 4.94 -3.90 0.62
CA ILE A 29 4.20 -3.03 1.53
C ILE A 29 4.58 -3.41 2.96
N SER A 30 4.89 -2.42 3.79
CA SER A 30 5.34 -2.62 5.17
C SER A 30 4.46 -1.88 6.17
N LEU A 31 4.25 -2.46 7.35
CA LEU A 31 3.54 -1.83 8.46
C LEU A 31 4.53 -1.31 9.50
N ASN A 32 4.57 0.01 9.72
CA ASN A 32 5.20 0.57 10.91
C ASN A 32 4.25 0.47 12.10
N VAL A 33 4.44 -0.56 12.93
CA VAL A 33 3.55 -0.86 14.07
C VAL A 33 3.44 0.32 15.04
N VAL A 34 4.55 1.01 15.35
CA VAL A 34 4.55 2.13 16.31
C VAL A 34 3.71 3.28 15.76
N LYS A 35 3.99 3.70 14.53
CA LYS A 35 3.26 4.80 13.88
C LYS A 35 1.78 4.45 13.68
N PHE A 36 1.49 3.20 13.32
CA PHE A 36 0.13 2.69 13.20
C PHE A 36 -0.64 2.82 14.52
N ILE A 37 -0.03 2.42 15.63
CA ILE A 37 -0.63 2.52 16.97
C ILE A 37 -0.85 3.99 17.35
N GLU A 38 0.13 4.86 17.10
CA GLU A 38 0.01 6.30 17.38
C GLU A 38 -1.17 6.93 16.63
N ILE A 39 -1.31 6.63 15.33
CA ILE A 39 -2.42 7.12 14.49
C ILE A 39 -3.77 6.63 14.99
N ASN A 40 -3.82 5.40 15.52
CA ASN A 40 -5.06 4.77 15.96
C ASN A 40 -5.26 4.83 17.48
N ALA A 41 -4.44 5.57 18.22
CA ALA A 41 -4.40 5.53 19.69
C ALA A 41 -5.77 5.83 20.32
N GLU A 42 -6.49 6.84 19.81
CA GLU A 42 -7.83 7.20 20.29
C GLU A 42 -8.86 6.09 20.05
N LYS A 43 -8.83 5.46 18.87
CA LYS A 43 -9.71 4.33 18.53
C LYS A 43 -9.40 3.10 19.40
N ILE A 44 -8.12 2.82 19.61
CA ILE A 44 -7.68 1.71 20.47
C ILE A 44 -8.15 1.96 21.91
N ALA A 45 -8.01 3.18 22.43
CA ALA A 45 -8.47 3.55 23.76
C ALA A 45 -10.00 3.44 23.92
N THR A 46 -10.76 3.84 22.90
CA THR A 46 -12.24 3.82 22.94
C THR A 46 -12.83 2.42 22.71
N LEU A 47 -12.09 1.52 22.06
CA LEU A 47 -12.52 0.14 21.77
C LEU A 47 -11.90 -0.91 22.71
N ASP A 48 -11.54 -0.53 23.93
CA ASP A 48 -10.97 -1.45 24.94
C ASP A 48 -9.72 -2.19 24.43
N GLY A 49 -8.82 -1.44 23.77
CA GLY A 49 -7.58 -1.97 23.21
C GLY A 49 -7.75 -2.71 21.88
N LYS A 50 -8.94 -2.73 21.28
CA LYS A 50 -9.21 -3.46 20.03
C LYS A 50 -9.21 -2.54 18.82
N LEU A 51 -8.86 -3.11 17.67
CA LEU A 51 -9.04 -2.46 16.38
C LEU A 51 -9.83 -3.37 15.44
N ASP A 52 -10.69 -2.76 14.62
CA ASP A 52 -11.44 -3.46 13.59
C ASP A 52 -10.49 -3.89 12.44
N ALA A 53 -10.60 -5.15 12.02
CA ALA A 53 -9.77 -5.71 10.95
C ALA A 53 -10.03 -5.05 9.59
N GLY A 54 -11.24 -4.52 9.36
CA GLY A 54 -11.57 -3.73 8.18
C GLY A 54 -10.88 -2.37 8.20
N GLU A 55 -10.83 -1.69 9.34
CA GLU A 55 -10.04 -0.46 9.50
C GLU A 55 -8.55 -0.68 9.19
N LEU A 56 -7.99 -1.82 9.62
CA LEU A 56 -6.62 -2.24 9.30
C LEU A 56 -6.41 -2.47 7.80
N ALA A 57 -7.38 -3.09 7.13
CA ALA A 57 -7.27 -3.46 5.73
C ALA A 57 -7.58 -2.31 4.76
N LYS A 58 -8.27 -1.24 5.21
CA LYS A 58 -8.66 -0.10 4.36
C LYS A 58 -7.50 0.48 3.56
N PRO A 59 -6.34 0.82 4.16
CA PRO A 59 -5.21 1.37 3.41
C PRO A 59 -4.64 0.42 2.36
N LEU A 60 -4.83 -0.90 2.52
CA LEU A 60 -4.42 -1.92 1.56
C LEU A 60 -5.38 -2.08 0.38
N ASN A 61 -6.45 -1.28 0.32
CA ASN A 61 -7.34 -1.27 -0.83
C ASN A 61 -6.53 -0.89 -2.11
N PRO A 62 -6.64 -1.66 -3.20
CA PRO A 62 -5.92 -1.41 -4.45
C PRO A 62 -6.06 0.03 -4.97
N TYR A 63 -7.25 0.65 -4.83
CA TYR A 63 -7.47 2.04 -5.20
C TYR A 63 -6.55 3.01 -4.44
N ILE A 64 -6.40 2.80 -3.13
CA ILE A 64 -5.60 3.67 -2.27
C ILE A 64 -4.11 3.54 -2.61
N ILE A 65 -3.65 2.31 -2.86
CA ILE A 65 -2.28 2.03 -3.29
C ILE A 65 -2.02 2.69 -4.66
N TYR A 66 -2.90 2.48 -5.64
CA TYR A 66 -2.84 3.14 -6.95
C TYR A 66 -2.75 4.66 -6.82
N LYS A 67 -3.67 5.25 -6.05
CA LYS A 67 -3.73 6.70 -5.87
C LYS A 67 -2.45 7.24 -5.24
N THR A 68 -1.97 6.59 -4.19
CA THR A 68 -0.71 6.96 -3.51
C THR A 68 0.46 6.93 -4.49
N LEU A 69 0.57 5.91 -5.34
CA LEU A 69 1.65 5.81 -6.34
C LEU A 69 1.53 6.84 -7.47
N GLU A 70 0.34 7.08 -7.99
CA GLU A 70 0.10 8.04 -9.08
C GLU A 70 0.33 9.49 -8.63
N GLU A 71 -0.20 9.88 -7.47
CA GLU A 71 -0.04 11.24 -6.93
C GLU A 71 1.42 11.57 -6.61
N ASN A 72 2.24 10.55 -6.35
CA ASN A 72 3.67 10.70 -6.10
C ASN A 72 4.55 10.36 -7.32
N HIS A 73 3.96 10.16 -8.50
CA HIS A 73 4.67 9.83 -9.75
C HIS A 73 5.58 8.59 -9.65
N LYS A 74 5.21 7.62 -8.81
CA LYS A 74 5.95 6.35 -8.61
C LYS A 74 5.24 5.12 -9.17
N ASN A 75 4.12 5.29 -9.88
CA ASN A 75 3.39 4.18 -10.50
C ASN A 75 3.99 3.68 -11.83
N ASN A 76 5.32 3.72 -12.00
CA ASN A 76 5.96 3.19 -13.18
C ASN A 76 7.33 2.61 -12.83
N PHE A 77 7.57 1.38 -13.28
CA PHE A 77 8.85 0.71 -13.21
C PHE A 77 9.23 0.22 -14.60
N ASN A 78 10.32 0.76 -15.16
CA ASN A 78 10.84 0.40 -16.48
C ASN A 78 9.79 0.44 -17.61
N GLY A 79 8.91 1.44 -17.60
CA GLY A 79 7.87 1.59 -18.62
C GLY A 79 6.60 0.79 -18.35
N VAL A 80 6.56 -0.06 -17.32
CA VAL A 80 5.38 -0.83 -16.90
C VAL A 80 4.76 -0.17 -15.67
N LYS A 81 3.44 -0.01 -15.64
CA LYS A 81 2.75 0.50 -14.44
C LYS A 81 2.80 -0.54 -13.33
N ILE A 82 2.97 -0.10 -12.09
CA ILE A 82 2.96 -1.02 -10.93
C ILE A 82 1.55 -1.57 -10.73
N ILE A 83 0.57 -0.68 -10.83
CA ILE A 83 -0.85 -0.99 -10.78
C ILE A 83 -1.61 -0.22 -11.86
N ASP A 84 -2.36 -0.94 -12.67
CA ASP A 84 -3.23 -0.36 -13.70
C ASP A 84 -4.62 -0.05 -13.14
N LYS A 85 -5.21 1.03 -13.66
CA LYS A 85 -6.63 1.32 -13.51
C LYS A 85 -7.32 0.97 -14.82
N ILE A 86 -8.23 0.01 -14.78
CA ILE A 86 -9.00 -0.46 -15.92
C ILE A 86 -10.45 -0.05 -15.68
N GLU A 87 -10.99 0.82 -16.55
CA GLU A 87 -12.37 1.26 -16.50
C GLU A 87 -13.21 0.43 -17.48
N GLU A 88 -14.22 -0.27 -16.97
CA GLU A 88 -15.22 -1.00 -17.74
C GLU A 88 -16.60 -0.32 -17.57
N GLU A 89 -17.57 -0.67 -18.42
CA GLU A 89 -18.90 0.00 -18.49
C GLU A 89 -19.58 0.24 -17.13
N ASN A 90 -19.38 -0.64 -16.15
CA ASN A 90 -20.01 -0.51 -14.83
C ASN A 90 -19.03 -0.66 -13.65
N ASN A 91 -17.73 -0.88 -13.90
CA ASN A 91 -16.77 -1.23 -12.85
C ASN A 91 -15.41 -0.56 -13.08
N ILE A 92 -14.70 -0.30 -11.98
CA ILE A 92 -13.30 0.09 -12.03
C ILE A 92 -12.50 -1.04 -11.37
N VAL A 93 -11.56 -1.60 -12.12
CA VAL A 93 -10.67 -2.66 -11.65
C VAL A 93 -9.26 -2.11 -11.51
N TYR A 94 -8.62 -2.47 -10.40
CA TYR A 94 -7.22 -2.14 -10.14
C TYR A 94 -6.39 -3.43 -10.23
N TYR A 95 -5.51 -3.50 -11.22
CA TYR A 95 -4.74 -4.70 -11.53
C TYR A 95 -3.26 -4.49 -11.20
N PHE A 96 -2.71 -5.32 -10.31
CA PHE A 96 -1.28 -5.29 -10.00
C PHE A 96 -0.50 -6.07 -11.07
N ASN A 97 0.46 -5.41 -11.71
CA ASN A 97 1.35 -6.07 -12.69
C ASN A 97 2.50 -6.84 -12.02
N PHE A 98 2.63 -6.72 -10.71
CA PHE A 98 3.66 -7.33 -9.89
C PHE A 98 2.99 -8.07 -8.72
N GLY A 99 3.70 -9.04 -8.15
CA GLY A 99 3.25 -9.69 -6.92
C GLY A 99 3.14 -8.68 -5.78
N LEU A 100 2.38 -9.03 -4.74
CA LEU A 100 2.23 -8.19 -3.55
C LEU A 100 2.73 -8.95 -2.33
N THR A 101 3.68 -8.35 -1.62
CA THR A 101 4.20 -8.89 -0.36
C THR A 101 3.90 -7.91 0.76
N LEU A 102 3.24 -8.40 1.81
CA LEU A 102 3.03 -7.67 3.04
C LEU A 102 4.14 -8.05 4.03
N ASN A 103 4.83 -7.04 4.55
CA ASN A 103 5.86 -7.18 5.58
C ASN A 103 5.46 -6.38 6.83
N THR A 104 6.03 -6.75 7.97
CA THR A 104 5.81 -6.11 9.27
C THR A 104 7.12 -5.71 9.90
#